data_AF-A0A2V2SKS4-F1
#
_entry.id   AF-A0A2V2SKS4-F1
#
_cell.length_a   1.000
_cell.length_b   1.000
_cell.length_c   1.000
_cell.angle_alpha   90.00
_cell.angle_beta   90.00
_cell.angle_gamma   90.00
#
_symmetry.space_group_name_H-M   'P 1'
#
loop_
_entity.id
_entity.type
_entity.pdbx_description
1 polymer ?
#
loop_
_entity_poly.entity_id
_entity_poly.type
_entity_poly.pdbx_seq_one_letter_code
_entity_poly.pdbx_strand_id
1 'polypeptide(L)'
;MIGVLAVIAILAALLIPKVFNAINDARINSAVVSADTVKTAVIDQYSKNGRFDATNQVAIPNFAAPWYGYDTNVLMVQQLLDKPFITKAGTNSVIQVRACVAAGTAVDGVNAAYALDGNGGLSAGLNTASGQYVVEAVISGVSESDAQAISQRIDGASMSTAGFNPGTADFSGRVKYGTPAGGAGGATTVLIYLAHR
;
A
#
# COMPACT_ATOMS: atom_id res chain seq x y z
N MET A 1 -30.47 -22.30 -35.10
CA MET A 1 -30.13 -21.79 -33.75
C MET A 1 -28.75 -22.26 -33.25
N ILE A 2 -28.27 -23.45 -33.62
CA ILE A 2 -26.95 -23.99 -33.19
C ILE A 2 -25.75 -23.08 -33.56
N GLY A 3 -25.78 -22.43 -34.72
CA GLY A 3 -24.65 -21.60 -35.19
C GLY A 3 -24.42 -20.33 -34.36
N VAL A 4 -25.48 -19.72 -33.83
CA VAL A 4 -25.36 -18.51 -32.99
C VAL A 4 -24.70 -18.85 -31.65
N LEU A 5 -25.07 -20.00 -31.06
CA LEU A 5 -24.48 -20.46 -29.81
C LEU A 5 -22.98 -20.77 -29.95
N ALA A 6 -22.58 -21.38 -31.08
CA ALA A 6 -21.16 -21.67 -31.35
C ALA A 6 -20.31 -20.40 -31.44
N VAL A 7 -20.82 -19.35 -32.10
CA VAL A 7 -20.10 -18.08 -32.21
C VAL A 7 -19.99 -17.38 -30.84
N ILE A 8 -21.06 -17.36 -30.05
CA ILE A 8 -21.03 -16.77 -28.70
C ILE A 8 -20.02 -17.50 -27.81
N ALA A 9 -19.95 -18.84 -27.87
CA ALA A 9 -19.00 -19.63 -27.09
C ALA A 9 -17.54 -19.28 -27.44
N ILE A 10 -17.22 -19.15 -28.73
CA ILE A 10 -15.86 -18.79 -29.17
C ILE A 10 -15.51 -17.36 -28.74
N LEU A 11 -16.43 -16.41 -28.92
CA LEU A 11 -16.21 -15.01 -28.51
C LEU A 11 -16.03 -14.89 -26.99
N ALA A 12 -16.86 -15.57 -26.21
CA ALA A 12 -16.75 -15.59 -24.75
C ALA A 12 -15.40 -16.18 -24.30
N ALA A 13 -14.98 -17.31 -24.86
CA ALA A 13 -13.70 -17.94 -24.53
C ALA A 13 -12.49 -17.02 -24.78
N LEU A 14 -12.54 -16.18 -25.83
CA LEU A 14 -11.46 -15.23 -26.15
C LEU A 14 -11.49 -13.95 -25.31
N LEU A 15 -12.68 -13.50 -24.89
CA LEU A 15 -12.87 -12.23 -24.19
C LEU A 15 -12.74 -12.37 -22.66
N ILE A 16 -13.19 -13.48 -22.08
CA ILE A 16 -13.19 -13.68 -20.61
C ILE A 16 -11.79 -13.49 -20.00
N PRO A 17 -10.70 -14.11 -20.52
CA PRO A 17 -9.37 -13.93 -19.94
C PRO A 17 -8.89 -12.48 -19.98
N LYS A 18 -9.20 -11.76 -21.07
CA LYS A 18 -8.82 -10.34 -21.23
C LYS A 18 -9.56 -9.44 -20.24
N VAL A 19 -10.84 -9.71 -20.01
CA VAL A 19 -11.65 -8.96 -19.04
C VAL A 19 -11.12 -9.18 -17.62
N PHE A 20 -10.74 -10.40 -17.25
CA PHE A 20 -10.16 -10.64 -15.93
C PHE A 20 -8.80 -9.96 -15.73
N ASN A 21 -7.93 -9.96 -16.74
CA ASN A 21 -6.67 -9.22 -16.67
C ASN A 21 -6.91 -7.71 -16.51
N ALA A 22 -7.83 -7.14 -17.29
CA ALA A 22 -8.19 -5.73 -17.20
C ALA A 22 -8.82 -5.38 -15.84
N ILE A 23 -9.64 -6.26 -15.26
CA ILE A 23 -10.20 -6.09 -13.92
C ILE A 23 -9.07 -6.09 -12.88
N ASN A 24 -8.11 -7.02 -12.98
CA ASN A 24 -7.01 -7.04 -12.01
C ASN A 24 -6.15 -5.78 -12.11
N ASP A 25 -5.80 -5.39 -13.34
CA ASP A 25 -5.06 -4.16 -13.60
C ASP A 25 -5.77 -2.92 -13.07
N ALA A 26 -7.09 -2.84 -13.22
CA ALA A 26 -7.90 -1.76 -12.68
C ALA A 26 -7.92 -1.74 -11.15
N ARG A 27 -7.96 -2.91 -10.48
CA ARG A 27 -7.89 -3.00 -9.00
C ARG A 27 -6.54 -2.50 -8.49
N ILE A 28 -5.44 -2.92 -9.12
CA ILE A 28 -4.09 -2.50 -8.77
C ILE A 28 -3.91 -1.00 -9.06
N ASN A 29 -4.33 -0.50 -10.23
CA ASN A 29 -4.26 0.93 -10.57
C ASN A 29 -5.07 1.79 -9.61
N SER A 30 -6.25 1.31 -9.19
CA SER A 30 -7.06 2.00 -8.18
C SER A 30 -6.29 2.18 -6.87
N ALA A 31 -5.53 1.18 -6.42
CA ALA A 31 -4.73 1.27 -5.20
C ALA A 31 -3.59 2.28 -5.33
N VAL A 32 -2.85 2.25 -6.44
CA VAL A 32 -1.73 3.18 -6.71
C VAL A 32 -2.22 4.63 -6.75
N VAL A 33 -3.24 4.93 -7.56
CA VAL A 33 -3.79 6.29 -7.69
C VAL A 33 -4.38 6.79 -6.37
N SER A 34 -5.07 5.91 -5.61
CA SER A 34 -5.59 6.29 -4.30
C SER A 34 -4.47 6.59 -3.29
N ALA A 35 -3.37 5.84 -3.32
CA ALA A 35 -2.25 6.06 -2.42
C ALA A 35 -1.56 7.40 -2.71
N ASP A 36 -1.39 7.75 -3.99
CA ASP A 36 -0.84 9.05 -4.41
C ASP A 36 -1.75 10.23 -4.04
N THR A 37 -3.06 10.04 -4.17
CA THR A 37 -4.06 11.04 -3.76
C THR A 37 -3.98 11.29 -2.26
N VAL A 38 -3.96 10.23 -1.45
CA VAL A 38 -3.82 10.34 0.00
C VAL A 38 -2.47 10.94 0.38
N LYS A 39 -1.38 10.54 -0.29
CA LYS A 39 -0.06 11.10 -0.04
C LYS A 39 -0.05 12.62 -0.21
N THR A 40 -0.68 13.12 -1.27
CA THR A 40 -0.84 14.56 -1.50
C THR A 40 -1.60 15.22 -0.35
N ALA A 41 -2.73 14.64 0.06
CA ALA A 41 -3.51 15.14 1.20
C ALA A 41 -2.72 15.13 2.53
N VAL A 42 -1.90 14.10 2.78
CA VAL A 42 -1.02 14.01 3.96
C VAL A 42 0.07 15.10 3.91
N ILE A 43 0.65 15.36 2.74
CA ILE A 43 1.64 16.43 2.58
C ILE A 43 1.00 17.81 2.76
N ASP A 44 -0.21 18.04 2.23
CA ASP A 44 -0.94 19.30 2.41
C ASP A 44 -1.32 19.52 3.88
N GLN A 45 -1.74 18.46 4.57
CA GLN A 45 -1.99 18.48 6.01
C GLN A 45 -0.75 18.94 6.78
N TYR A 46 0.40 18.39 6.40
CA TYR A 46 1.68 18.75 6.98
C TYR A 46 2.08 20.20 6.65
N SER A 47 1.87 20.65 5.41
CA SER A 47 2.19 22.01 4.98
C SER A 47 1.39 23.06 5.75
N LYS A 48 0.12 22.79 6.06
CA LYS A 48 -0.75 23.72 6.79
C LYS A 48 -0.50 23.73 8.29
N ASN A 49 -0.30 22.56 8.90
CA ASN A 49 -0.29 22.43 10.37
C ASN A 49 1.10 22.15 10.95
N GLY A 50 2.10 21.85 10.12
CA GLY A 50 3.48 21.57 10.52
C GLY A 50 3.66 20.29 11.34
N ARG A 51 2.60 19.46 11.48
CA ARG A 51 2.56 18.31 12.39
C ARG A 51 1.56 17.24 11.93
N PHE A 52 1.82 15.98 12.26
CA PHE A 52 0.93 14.83 11.96
C PHE A 52 0.13 14.36 13.18
N ASP A 53 0.52 14.79 14.37
CA ASP A 53 0.01 14.36 15.68
C ASP A 53 -1.18 15.18 16.18
N ALA A 54 -1.91 15.87 15.29
CA ALA A 54 -3.10 16.62 15.69
C ALA A 54 -4.17 16.65 14.61
N THR A 55 -5.42 16.69 15.08
CA THR A 55 -6.57 17.08 14.27
C THR A 55 -7.14 18.37 14.84
N ASN A 56 -7.27 19.41 14.01
CA ASN A 56 -7.80 20.70 14.43
C ASN A 56 -7.17 21.25 15.74
N GLN A 57 -5.83 21.22 15.83
CA GLN A 57 -5.04 21.63 17.00
C GLN A 57 -5.22 20.80 18.29
N VAL A 58 -6.02 19.74 18.26
CA VAL A 58 -6.12 18.77 19.35
C VAL A 58 -5.12 17.65 19.10
N ALA A 59 -4.21 17.42 20.05
CA ALA A 59 -3.21 16.38 19.96
C ALA A 59 -3.87 14.99 19.93
N ILE A 60 -3.43 14.14 19.00
CA ILE A 60 -3.76 12.72 18.94
C ILE A 60 -2.80 12.01 19.90
N PRO A 61 -3.28 11.39 20.99
CA PRO A 61 -2.41 10.84 22.00
C PRO A 61 -1.75 9.54 21.51
N ASN A 62 -0.41 9.51 21.61
CA ASN A 62 0.45 8.32 21.60
C ASN A 62 0.39 7.41 20.35
N PHE A 63 1.44 7.46 19.53
CA PHE A 63 1.62 6.57 18.37
C PHE A 63 2.49 5.33 18.65
N ALA A 64 2.65 4.94 19.93
CA ALA A 64 3.30 3.68 20.30
C ALA A 64 2.57 2.46 19.73
N ALA A 65 1.26 2.58 19.49
CA ALA A 65 0.48 1.68 18.66
C ALA A 65 0.04 2.41 17.38
N PRO A 66 -0.16 1.69 16.25
CA PRO A 66 -0.75 2.28 15.06
C PRO A 66 -2.09 2.93 15.35
N TRP A 67 -2.18 4.22 14.99
CA TRP A 67 -3.42 4.97 15.06
C TRP A 67 -4.11 4.92 13.70
N TYR A 68 -5.22 4.19 13.63
CA TYR A 68 -5.98 3.93 12.41
C TYR A 68 -6.99 5.05 12.10
N GLY A 69 -7.35 5.17 10.82
CA GLY A 69 -8.39 6.09 10.36
C GLY A 69 -7.89 7.53 10.25
N TYR A 70 -6.62 7.73 9.90
CA TYR A 70 -6.09 9.07 9.68
C TYR A 70 -6.80 9.80 8.54
N ASP A 71 -7.23 9.05 7.53
CA ASP A 71 -8.05 9.54 6.44
C ASP A 71 -9.40 10.07 6.91
N THR A 72 -10.14 9.31 7.71
CA THR A 72 -11.49 9.71 8.16
C THR A 72 -11.47 10.76 9.26
N ASN A 73 -10.55 10.65 10.22
CA ASN A 73 -10.53 11.48 11.43
C ASN A 73 -9.72 12.78 11.29
N VAL A 74 -8.81 12.85 10.29
CA VAL A 74 -7.95 14.02 10.08
C VAL A 74 -8.15 14.59 8.69
N LEU A 75 -7.88 13.81 7.64
CA LEU A 75 -7.86 14.34 6.27
C LEU A 75 -9.25 14.76 5.79
N MET A 76 -10.29 13.97 6.10
CA MET A 76 -11.67 14.31 5.74
C MET A 76 -12.23 15.46 6.59
N VAL A 77 -11.94 15.48 7.89
CA VAL A 77 -12.39 16.56 8.78
C VAL A 77 -11.80 17.91 8.36
N GLN A 78 -10.57 17.90 7.83
CA GLN A 78 -9.89 19.10 7.34
C GLN A 78 -10.13 19.37 5.85
N GLN A 79 -11.07 18.64 5.23
CA GLN A 79 -11.48 18.78 3.82
C GLN A 79 -10.31 18.65 2.83
N LEU A 80 -9.27 17.90 3.19
CA LEU A 80 -8.16 17.55 2.30
C LEU A 80 -8.47 16.29 1.49
N LEU A 81 -9.49 15.54 1.90
CA LEU A 81 -9.94 14.31 1.27
C LEU A 81 -11.47 14.26 1.29
N ASP A 82 -12.09 14.00 0.13
CA ASP A 82 -13.56 13.95 0.03
C ASP A 82 -14.16 12.59 0.44
N LYS A 83 -13.36 11.52 0.32
CA LYS A 83 -13.79 10.14 0.54
C LYS A 83 -12.67 9.35 1.22
N PRO A 84 -13.00 8.40 2.12
CA PRO A 84 -12.00 7.60 2.81
C PRO A 84 -11.16 6.79 1.82
N PHE A 85 -9.98 6.37 2.29
CA PHE A 85 -9.08 5.53 1.52
C PHE A 85 -9.67 4.13 1.38
N ILE A 86 -10.14 3.82 0.18
CA ILE A 86 -10.71 2.51 -0.16
C ILE A 86 -10.03 2.00 -1.42
N THR A 87 -9.52 0.78 -1.37
CA THR A 87 -8.96 0.10 -2.54
C THR A 87 -9.69 -1.21 -2.78
N LYS A 88 -9.80 -1.60 -4.05
CA LYS A 88 -10.35 -2.92 -4.42
C LYS A 88 -9.29 -4.01 -4.45
N ALA A 89 -8.02 -3.67 -4.18
CA ALA A 89 -6.90 -4.60 -4.24
C ALA A 89 -6.88 -5.59 -3.05
N GLY A 90 -7.45 -5.20 -1.91
CA GLY A 90 -7.55 -6.05 -0.72
C GLY A 90 -8.96 -6.10 -0.13
N THR A 91 -9.05 -6.60 1.11
CA THR A 91 -10.29 -6.72 1.89
C THR A 91 -10.54 -5.52 2.80
N ASN A 92 -9.48 -4.89 3.30
CA ASN A 92 -9.54 -3.70 4.12
C ASN A 92 -8.45 -2.71 3.70
N SER A 93 -8.72 -1.43 3.83
CA SER A 93 -7.81 -0.34 3.48
C SER A 93 -7.96 0.76 4.52
N VAL A 94 -6.85 1.20 5.11
CA VAL A 94 -6.85 2.24 6.14
C VAL A 94 -5.56 3.04 6.09
N ILE A 95 -5.63 4.32 6.42
CA ILE A 95 -4.42 5.12 6.65
C ILE A 95 -4.13 5.13 8.13
N GLN A 96 -2.88 4.85 8.48
CA GLN A 96 -2.44 4.85 9.85
C GLN A 96 -1.22 5.74 10.05
N VAL A 97 -1.06 6.20 11.29
CA VAL A 97 0.14 6.88 11.77
C VAL A 97 0.78 6.03 12.84
N ARG A 98 2.10 5.86 12.77
CA ARG A 98 2.90 5.15 13.77
C ARG A 98 4.10 5.96 14.19
N ALA A 99 4.60 5.68 15.40
CA ALA A 99 5.92 6.13 15.78
C ALA A 99 6.96 5.55 14.81
N CYS A 100 7.88 6.40 14.37
CA CYS A 100 9.03 5.96 13.59
C CYS A 100 9.91 5.05 14.46
N VAL A 101 10.48 4.02 13.84
CA VAL A 101 11.48 3.17 14.49
C VAL A 101 12.89 3.74 14.26
N ALA A 102 13.83 3.41 15.13
CA ALA A 102 15.19 3.93 15.02
C ALA A 102 15.80 3.63 13.63
N ALA A 103 16.60 4.56 13.11
CA ALA A 103 17.40 4.30 11.92
C ALA A 103 18.31 3.08 12.16
N GLY A 104 18.47 2.24 11.14
CA GLY A 104 19.21 0.98 11.30
C GLY A 104 18.38 -0.19 11.84
N THR A 105 17.10 0.00 12.17
CA THR A 105 16.20 -1.12 12.48
C THR A 105 15.93 -1.93 11.21
N ALA A 106 16.02 -3.26 11.28
CA ALA A 106 15.70 -4.13 10.14
C ALA A 106 14.23 -3.98 9.72
N VAL A 107 13.98 -3.81 8.42
CA VAL A 107 12.63 -3.76 7.87
C VAL A 107 12.00 -5.15 7.93
N ASP A 108 10.76 -5.20 8.40
CA ASP A 108 9.91 -6.40 8.31
C ASP A 108 8.54 -6.03 7.72
N GLY A 109 7.70 -7.05 7.52
CA GLY A 109 6.39 -6.91 6.90
C GLY A 109 5.31 -6.26 7.78
N VAL A 110 5.64 -5.80 8.99
CA VAL A 110 4.67 -5.30 9.98
C VAL A 110 5.09 -3.98 10.62
N ASN A 111 6.37 -3.77 10.89
CA ASN A 111 6.91 -2.63 11.63
C ASN A 111 6.79 -1.30 10.86
N ALA A 112 7.22 -0.19 11.45
CA ALA A 112 7.22 1.13 10.80
C ALA A 112 8.59 1.50 10.16
N ALA A 113 9.43 0.50 9.83
CA ALA A 113 10.69 0.71 9.11
C ALA A 113 10.48 0.67 7.60
N TYR A 114 11.21 1.51 6.86
CA TYR A 114 11.20 1.54 5.39
C TYR A 114 12.63 1.70 4.85
N ALA A 115 13.02 0.84 3.88
CA ALA A 115 14.30 0.90 3.20
C ALA A 115 14.19 1.74 1.91
N LEU A 116 14.13 3.07 2.09
CA LEU A 116 13.92 4.04 1.02
C LEU A 116 15.16 4.29 0.13
N ASP A 117 16.32 3.76 0.51
CA ASP A 117 17.60 3.97 -0.19
C ASP A 117 17.88 2.91 -1.28
N GLY A 118 17.01 1.91 -1.41
CA GLY A 118 17.15 0.85 -2.40
C GLY A 118 18.16 -0.23 -2.05
N ASN A 119 18.80 -0.15 -0.88
CA ASN A 119 19.74 -1.16 -0.41
C ASN A 119 19.07 -2.35 0.27
N GLY A 120 17.74 -2.43 0.27
CA GLY A 120 17.01 -3.55 0.88
C GLY A 120 17.15 -4.87 0.11
N GLY A 121 17.08 -4.84 -1.23
CA GLY A 121 16.98 -6.06 -2.03
C GLY A 121 15.97 -7.10 -1.47
N LEU A 122 16.33 -8.39 -1.57
CA LEU A 122 15.62 -9.54 -0.99
C LEU A 122 15.91 -9.77 0.51
N SER A 123 16.70 -8.90 1.14
CA SER A 123 17.02 -8.97 2.57
C SER A 123 16.28 -7.88 3.33
N ALA A 124 16.17 -8.02 4.65
CA ALA A 124 15.64 -6.95 5.48
C ALA A 124 16.60 -5.74 5.39
N GLY A 125 16.29 -4.79 4.50
CA GLY A 125 16.96 -3.51 4.44
C GLY A 125 16.89 -2.80 5.79
N LEU A 126 17.73 -1.78 5.98
CA LEU A 126 17.70 -1.00 7.20
C LEU A 126 16.71 0.16 7.05
N ASN A 127 16.08 0.54 8.15
CA ASN A 127 15.23 1.70 8.19
C ASN A 127 16.03 2.96 7.84
N THR A 128 15.62 3.65 6.78
CA THR A 128 16.14 4.96 6.38
C THR A 128 15.11 6.07 6.52
N ALA A 129 13.84 5.75 6.84
CA ALA A 129 12.89 6.75 7.29
C ALA A 129 13.28 7.24 8.69
N SER A 130 13.60 8.53 8.83
CA SER A 130 14.06 9.12 10.10
C SER A 130 13.06 10.15 10.58
N GLY A 131 12.53 9.99 11.80
CA GLY A 131 11.59 10.95 12.34
C GLY A 131 11.00 10.54 13.68
N GLN A 132 9.95 11.23 14.11
CA GLN A 132 9.06 10.84 15.20
C GLN A 132 7.90 9.97 14.70
N TYR A 133 7.37 10.24 13.51
CA TYR A 133 6.17 9.62 12.97
C TYR A 133 6.32 9.18 11.51
N VAL A 134 5.65 8.10 11.16
CA VAL A 134 5.47 7.62 9.78
C VAL A 134 3.98 7.50 9.51
N VAL A 135 3.55 8.05 8.38
CA VAL A 135 2.20 7.90 7.84
C VAL A 135 2.26 6.91 6.69
N GLU A 136 1.41 5.89 6.75
CA GLU A 136 1.39 4.81 5.77
C GLU A 136 -0.04 4.39 5.42
N ALA A 137 -0.23 3.94 4.19
CA ALA A 137 -1.46 3.29 3.76
C ALA A 137 -1.31 1.78 3.96
N VAL A 138 -2.27 1.17 4.66
CA VAL A 138 -2.32 -0.27 4.89
C VAL A 138 -3.45 -0.86 4.10
N ILE A 139 -3.13 -1.87 3.28
CA ILE A 139 -4.12 -2.66 2.54
C ILE A 139 -3.97 -4.11 3.00
N SER A 140 -4.99 -4.62 3.69
CA SER A 140 -5.01 -6.00 4.19
C SER A 140 -5.68 -6.93 3.19
N GLY A 141 -5.28 -8.21 3.20
CA GLY A 141 -5.93 -9.24 2.39
C GLY A 141 -5.67 -9.10 0.89
N VAL A 142 -4.50 -8.56 0.51
CA VAL A 142 -4.07 -8.44 -0.88
C VAL A 142 -3.50 -9.78 -1.32
N SER A 143 -3.85 -10.25 -2.52
CA SER A 143 -3.21 -11.45 -3.07
C SER A 143 -1.72 -11.18 -3.29
N GLU A 144 -0.86 -12.19 -3.13
CA GLU A 144 0.58 -12.01 -3.33
C GLU A 144 0.93 -11.41 -4.71
N SER A 145 0.26 -11.87 -5.77
CA SER A 145 0.46 -11.33 -7.12
C SER A 145 0.10 -9.85 -7.22
N ASP A 146 -0.98 -9.43 -6.56
CA ASP A 146 -1.42 -8.03 -6.57
C ASP A 146 -0.49 -7.17 -5.70
N ALA A 147 -0.03 -7.68 -4.56
CA ALA A 147 0.90 -7.00 -3.66
C ALA A 147 2.21 -6.67 -4.38
N GLN A 148 2.75 -7.64 -5.12
CA GLN A 148 3.95 -7.44 -5.89
C GLN A 148 3.72 -6.50 -7.08
N ALA A 149 2.57 -6.59 -7.77
CA ALA A 149 2.25 -5.67 -8.85
C ALA A 149 2.10 -4.22 -8.36
N ILE A 150 1.56 -4.01 -7.15
CA ILE A 150 1.53 -2.69 -6.49
C ILE A 150 2.95 -2.21 -6.20
N SER A 151 3.79 -3.06 -5.60
CA SER A 151 5.21 -2.74 -5.31
C SER A 151 5.95 -2.33 -6.58
N GLN A 152 5.87 -3.13 -7.64
CA GLN A 152 6.53 -2.86 -8.91
C GLN A 152 6.01 -1.59 -9.61
N ARG A 153 4.72 -1.26 -9.48
CA ARG A 153 4.17 -0.02 -10.06
C ARG A 153 4.59 1.23 -9.31
N ILE A 154 4.71 1.16 -7.99
CA ILE A 154 5.10 2.31 -7.18
C ILE A 154 6.62 2.48 -7.24
N ASP A 155 7.37 1.44 -6.90
CA ASP A 155 8.81 1.49 -6.66
C ASP A 155 9.67 1.10 -7.87
N GLY A 156 9.12 0.37 -8.83
CA GLY A 156 9.86 -0.08 -10.00
C GLY A 156 10.83 -1.22 -9.66
N ALA A 157 11.47 -1.78 -10.70
CA ALA A 157 12.28 -3.00 -10.59
C ALA A 157 13.58 -2.84 -9.78
N SER A 158 14.04 -1.61 -9.53
CA SER A 158 15.27 -1.34 -8.75
C SER A 158 15.04 -1.27 -7.25
N MET A 159 13.79 -1.04 -6.83
CA MET A 159 13.40 -0.80 -5.44
C MET A 159 12.36 -1.82 -4.96
N SER A 160 12.03 -2.82 -5.78
CA SER A 160 11.14 -3.94 -5.47
C SER A 160 11.77 -5.23 -5.95
N THR A 161 11.26 -6.37 -5.46
CA THR A 161 11.71 -7.67 -5.94
C THR A 161 11.34 -7.84 -7.43
N ALA A 162 12.36 -7.99 -8.28
CA ALA A 162 12.18 -8.15 -9.71
C ALA A 162 11.54 -9.50 -10.07
N GLY A 163 10.40 -9.45 -10.75
CA GLY A 163 9.68 -10.63 -11.25
C GLY A 163 8.92 -11.40 -10.15
N PHE A 164 7.84 -12.08 -10.52
CA PHE A 164 6.99 -12.78 -9.56
C PHE A 164 7.72 -13.95 -8.90
N ASN A 165 7.94 -13.86 -7.58
CA ASN A 165 8.58 -14.93 -6.81
C ASN A 165 7.65 -15.37 -5.65
N PRO A 166 6.88 -16.46 -5.84
CA PRO A 166 5.90 -16.89 -4.86
C PRO A 166 6.50 -17.22 -3.48
N GLY A 167 5.77 -16.88 -2.43
CA GLY A 167 6.17 -17.05 -1.04
C GLY A 167 7.25 -16.06 -0.56
N THR A 168 7.59 -15.03 -1.33
CA THR A 168 8.66 -14.09 -0.95
C THR A 168 8.11 -12.77 -0.43
N ALA A 169 8.74 -12.25 0.61
CA ALA A 169 8.45 -10.93 1.12
C ALA A 169 9.19 -9.86 0.31
N ASP A 170 8.66 -8.65 0.29
CA ASP A 170 9.36 -7.47 -0.26
C ASP A 170 9.46 -6.40 0.83
N PHE A 171 10.68 -6.02 1.15
CA PHE A 171 11.00 -5.06 2.21
C PHE A 171 11.71 -3.81 1.68
N SER A 172 11.87 -3.71 0.37
CA SER A 172 12.58 -2.62 -0.29
C SER A 172 11.62 -1.53 -0.74
N GLY A 173 12.08 -0.27 -0.67
CA GLY A 173 11.33 0.86 -1.22
C GLY A 173 10.24 1.40 -0.31
N ARG A 174 9.23 1.99 -0.95
CA ARG A 174 8.08 2.63 -0.29
C ARG A 174 6.98 1.62 -0.01
N VAL A 175 6.89 0.55 -0.79
CA VAL A 175 5.91 -0.51 -0.62
C VAL A 175 6.60 -1.71 0.00
N LYS A 176 6.02 -2.24 1.07
CA LYS A 176 6.48 -3.48 1.66
C LYS A 176 5.33 -4.41 1.99
N TYR A 177 5.63 -5.70 1.98
CA TYR A 177 4.71 -6.74 2.39
C TYR A 177 5.48 -7.95 2.93
N GLY A 178 4.92 -8.59 3.96
CA GLY A 178 5.49 -9.82 4.52
C GLY A 178 5.19 -11.05 3.67
N THR A 179 5.81 -12.17 4.03
CA THR A 179 5.50 -13.48 3.46
C THR A 179 3.99 -13.76 3.58
N PRO A 180 3.31 -14.18 2.50
CA PRO A 180 1.87 -14.37 2.53
C PRO A 180 1.43 -15.46 3.52
N ALA A 181 0.28 -15.23 4.16
CA ALA A 181 -0.32 -16.22 5.05
C ALA A 181 -0.76 -17.46 4.25
N GLY A 182 -0.28 -18.63 4.66
CA GLY A 182 -0.54 -19.89 3.95
C GLY A 182 0.49 -20.26 2.87
N GLY A 183 1.56 -19.47 2.72
CA GLY A 183 2.63 -19.72 1.75
C GLY A 183 2.35 -19.10 0.38
N ALA A 184 3.02 -19.60 -0.66
CA ALA A 184 2.91 -19.10 -2.02
C ALA A 184 1.46 -18.97 -2.50
N GLY A 185 1.10 -17.80 -3.03
CA GLY A 185 -0.26 -17.47 -3.48
C GLY A 185 -1.24 -17.07 -2.37
N GLY A 186 -0.76 -17.00 -1.12
CA GLY A 186 -1.54 -16.55 0.02
C GLY A 186 -1.87 -15.06 -0.01
N ALA A 187 -2.63 -14.61 0.99
CA ALA A 187 -2.92 -13.19 1.20
C ALA A 187 -1.85 -12.55 2.09
N THR A 188 -1.51 -11.29 1.81
CA THR A 188 -0.58 -10.48 2.60
C THR A 188 -1.17 -9.11 2.92
N THR A 189 -0.49 -8.40 3.81
CA THR A 189 -0.78 -7.00 4.11
C THR A 189 0.29 -6.14 3.44
N VAL A 190 -0.16 -5.21 2.60
CA VAL A 190 0.69 -4.25 1.92
C VAL A 190 0.72 -2.97 2.73
N LEU A 191 1.91 -2.48 3.02
CA LEU A 191 2.15 -1.19 3.67
C LEU A 191 2.84 -0.27 2.65
N ILE A 192 2.24 0.89 2.42
CA ILE A 192 2.74 1.90 1.48
C ILE A 192 3.13 3.13 2.27
N TYR A 193 4.41 3.48 2.21
CA TYR A 193 4.96 4.70 2.78
C TYR A 193 4.39 5.94 2.08
N LEU A 194 3.82 6.87 2.87
CA LEU A 194 3.31 8.15 2.39
C LEU A 194 4.25 9.29 2.77
N ALA A 195 4.54 9.45 4.07
CA ALA A 195 5.38 10.51 4.61
C ALA A 195 5.97 10.12 5.99
N HIS A 196 7.06 10.78 6.38
CA HIS A 196 7.60 10.74 7.75
C HIS A 196 8.01 12.14 8.21
N ARG A 197 8.11 12.31 9.53
CA ARG A 197 8.78 13.46 10.17
C ARG A 197 9.24 13.10 11.55
#